data_AF-A0A520KBY6-F1
#
_entry.id   AF-A0A520KBY6-F1
#
_cell.length_a   1.000
_cell.length_b   1.000
_cell.length_c   1.000
_cell.angle_alpha   90.00
_cell.angle_beta   90.00
_cell.angle_gamma   90.00
#
_symmetry.space_group_name_H-M   'P 1'
#
loop_
_entity.id
_entity.type
_entity.pdbx_description
1 polymer ?
#
loop_
_entity_poly.entity_id
_entity_poly.type
_entity_poly.pdbx_seq_one_letter_code
_entity_poly.pdbx_strand_id
1 'polypeptide(L)'
;MSEVLRSIVADTKGTRKRPLAKNCFVGVGCQANAVRKIEHYTYVLRGLPKVEERVYFPYPFWPTGKQFIIGLFCTENFSHNSVKTFIERKWGLSMNEVEKVNISGGRIYVHTADDVVSASVVELTPYARGNCKLCPDLMADFADISVGGVGSRGGYSTVVLRTPEGKEFFKKALAAKVIEAEELHDKKELDDLIEFDKKMSRRSKKSREKKGYAITFLDKWDDEDDPNEFARSVNEHNIFTELEEDVILTGQCVDCGACGLVCPDHNIRFENDRPYGINRCPDVPCGYCYMVCPRTQSFHKQWANTDDVEFYSVRAARVSGGVQDGGVVSALLTFGLEREMFETVTINTSDDALKPKVMTTNDVRQVREAAGSKYSVSPSVLGLRGAR
;
A
#
# COMPACT_ATOMS: atom_id res chain seq x y z
N MET A 1 30.16 43.94 20.08
CA MET A 1 28.96 43.39 19.41
C MET A 1 28.14 42.66 20.44
N SER A 2 27.05 43.29 20.90
CA SER A 2 26.24 42.90 22.06
C SER A 2 25.49 41.58 21.86
N GLU A 3 25.11 40.91 22.96
CA GLU A 3 24.25 39.71 22.99
C GLU A 3 22.97 39.83 22.14
N VAL A 4 22.49 41.06 21.93
CA VAL A 4 21.36 41.39 21.05
C VAL A 4 21.60 40.97 19.59
N LEU A 5 22.84 41.05 19.09
CA LEU A 5 23.18 40.57 17.74
C LEU A 5 23.23 39.04 17.66
N ARG A 6 23.52 38.34 18.76
CA ARG A 6 23.46 36.86 18.79
C ARG A 6 22.01 36.36 18.80
N SER A 7 21.09 37.07 19.46
CA SER A 7 19.66 36.71 19.43
C SER A 7 19.04 36.99 18.05
N ILE A 8 19.42 38.07 17.38
CA ILE A 8 18.92 38.40 16.03
C ILE A 8 19.43 37.40 14.98
N VAL A 9 20.68 36.92 15.08
CA VAL A 9 21.21 35.91 14.16
C VAL A 9 20.65 34.50 14.45
N ALA A 10 20.29 34.20 15.70
CA ALA A 10 19.63 32.94 16.06
C ALA A 10 18.18 32.86 15.53
N ASP A 11 17.49 33.99 15.39
CA ASP A 11 16.10 34.05 14.92
C ASP A 11 15.95 34.06 13.38
N THR A 12 17.03 34.34 12.64
CA THR A 12 17.05 34.25 11.16
C THR A 12 17.29 32.85 10.60
N LYS A 13 17.59 31.85 11.46
CA LYS A 13 17.47 30.44 11.07
C LYS A 13 16.09 29.96 11.47
N GLY A 14 15.08 30.35 10.70
CA GLY A 14 13.77 29.70 10.76
C GLY A 14 14.02 28.19 10.78
N THR A 15 13.73 27.55 11.91
CA THR A 15 13.89 26.11 12.05
C THR A 15 12.92 25.49 11.08
N ARG A 16 13.37 25.16 9.87
CA ARG A 16 12.62 24.34 8.93
C ARG A 16 12.27 23.08 9.71
N LYS A 17 11.02 22.96 10.14
CA LYS A 17 10.55 21.77 10.85
C LYS A 17 10.86 20.60 9.91
N ARG A 18 11.60 19.60 10.40
CA ARG A 18 11.86 18.41 9.59
C ARG A 18 10.51 17.80 9.18
N PRO A 19 10.36 17.36 7.93
CA PRO A 19 9.15 16.70 7.50
C PRO A 19 8.90 15.46 8.37
N LEU A 20 7.63 15.11 8.54
CA LEU A 20 7.21 13.90 9.25
C LEU A 20 7.78 12.65 8.56
N ALA A 21 7.75 12.63 7.23
CA ALA A 21 8.38 11.60 6.41
C ALA A 21 8.79 12.18 5.05
N LYS A 22 9.79 11.56 4.42
CA LYS A 22 10.19 11.94 3.06
C LYS A 22 9.10 11.60 2.03
N ASN A 23 8.39 10.49 2.22
CA ASN A 23 7.25 10.11 1.41
C ASN A 23 6.07 9.71 2.29
N CYS A 24 4.86 10.04 1.85
CA CYS A 24 3.65 9.34 2.26
C CYS A 24 3.24 8.31 1.19
N PHE A 25 3.32 7.02 1.52
CA PHE A 25 2.94 5.92 0.65
C PHE A 25 1.48 5.53 0.88
N VAL A 26 0.70 5.41 -0.20
CA VAL A 26 -0.66 4.87 -0.15
C VAL A 26 -0.71 3.50 -0.80
N GLY A 27 -1.20 2.51 -0.06
CA GLY A 27 -1.32 1.15 -0.57
C GLY A 27 -2.15 0.24 0.33
N VAL A 28 -2.43 -0.96 -0.16
CA VAL A 28 -3.15 -1.99 0.61
C VAL A 28 -2.20 -2.74 1.58
N GLY A 29 -2.75 -3.58 2.46
CA GLY A 29 -1.97 -4.26 3.52
C GLY A 29 -0.71 -5.00 3.03
N CYS A 30 -0.79 -5.75 1.93
CA CYS A 30 0.39 -6.45 1.38
C CYS A 30 1.47 -5.50 0.82
N GLN A 31 1.10 -4.30 0.36
CA GLN A 31 2.05 -3.28 -0.08
C GLN A 31 2.66 -2.56 1.12
N ALA A 32 1.85 -2.22 2.13
CA ALA A 32 2.33 -1.66 3.39
C ALA A 32 3.34 -2.58 4.08
N ASN A 33 3.05 -3.88 4.13
CA ASN A 33 3.97 -4.89 4.64
C ASN A 33 5.30 -4.88 3.88
N ALA A 34 5.26 -4.86 2.55
CA ALA A 34 6.47 -4.81 1.72
C ALA A 34 7.30 -3.53 1.99
N VAL A 35 6.66 -2.37 2.17
CA VAL A 35 7.36 -1.13 2.52
C VAL A 35 8.03 -1.24 3.89
N ARG A 36 7.38 -1.77 4.92
CA ARG A 36 8.01 -2.02 6.24
C ARG A 36 9.20 -2.96 6.15
N LYS A 37 9.11 -4.01 5.32
CA LYS A 37 10.24 -4.90 5.03
C LYS A 37 11.41 -4.16 4.39
N ILE A 38 11.15 -3.32 3.39
CA ILE A 38 12.17 -2.51 2.74
C ILE A 38 12.84 -1.55 3.74
N GLU A 39 12.05 -0.87 4.58
CA GLU A 39 12.57 0.02 5.63
C GLU A 39 13.51 -0.72 6.59
N HIS A 40 13.06 -1.86 7.14
CA HIS A 40 13.86 -2.67 8.07
C HIS A 40 15.15 -3.18 7.43
N TYR A 41 15.07 -3.75 6.23
CA TYR A 41 16.22 -4.34 5.55
C TYR A 41 17.11 -3.32 4.86
N THR A 42 16.78 -2.03 4.82
CA THR A 42 17.58 -1.00 4.11
C THR A 42 19.05 -1.00 4.56
N TYR A 43 19.34 -1.22 5.84
CA TYR A 43 20.72 -1.30 6.33
C TYR A 43 21.44 -2.57 5.81
N VAL A 44 20.77 -3.72 5.88
CA VAL A 44 21.30 -4.99 5.36
C VAL A 44 21.55 -4.90 3.86
N LEU A 45 20.58 -4.37 3.11
CA LEU A 45 20.66 -4.21 1.66
C LEU A 45 21.83 -3.31 1.22
N ARG A 46 22.24 -2.34 2.06
CA ARG A 46 23.42 -1.49 1.83
C ARG A 46 24.74 -2.21 2.11
N GLY A 47 24.82 -2.98 3.19
CA GLY A 47 26.08 -3.51 3.73
C GLY A 47 26.52 -4.86 3.18
N LEU A 48 25.71 -5.52 2.35
CA LEU A 48 26.06 -6.84 1.85
C LEU A 48 27.21 -6.77 0.82
N PRO A 49 28.29 -7.55 1.03
CA PRO A 49 29.51 -7.45 0.25
C PRO A 49 29.22 -7.92 -1.17
N LYS A 50 29.08 -6.96 -2.09
CA LYS A 50 29.07 -7.03 -3.57
C LYS A 50 28.27 -5.90 -4.23
N VAL A 51 27.57 -5.06 -3.47
CA VAL A 51 26.84 -3.89 -4.00
C VAL A 51 27.82 -2.78 -4.41
N GLU A 52 28.86 -2.50 -3.63
CA GLU A 52 29.78 -1.38 -3.90
C GLU A 52 30.58 -1.52 -5.20
N GLU A 53 30.89 -2.75 -5.64
CA GLU A 53 31.59 -3.02 -6.90
C GLU A 53 30.67 -3.19 -8.13
N ARG A 54 29.34 -3.27 -7.94
CA ARG A 54 28.37 -3.62 -9.00
C ARG A 54 27.35 -2.54 -9.32
N VAL A 55 27.00 -1.69 -8.37
CA VAL A 55 25.98 -0.69 -8.62
C VAL A 55 26.62 0.55 -9.27
N TYR A 56 26.35 0.72 -10.56
CA TYR A 56 26.75 1.89 -11.35
C TYR A 56 26.04 3.20 -10.95
N PHE A 57 25.17 3.17 -9.94
CA PHE A 57 24.33 4.29 -9.52
C PHE A 57 24.19 4.26 -8.00
N PRO A 58 23.88 5.39 -7.34
CA PRO A 58 23.83 5.36 -5.88
C PRO A 58 22.68 4.41 -5.45
N TYR A 59 22.96 3.40 -4.62
CA TYR A 59 21.98 2.48 -4.03
C TYR A 59 21.83 2.80 -2.54
N PRO A 60 20.64 2.69 -1.93
CA PRO A 60 19.36 2.22 -2.48
C PRO A 60 18.64 3.24 -3.37
N PHE A 61 17.68 2.76 -4.17
CA PHE A 61 16.88 3.59 -5.08
C PHE A 61 15.67 4.26 -4.42
N TRP A 62 15.45 4.05 -3.12
CA TRP A 62 14.32 4.58 -2.35
C TRP A 62 14.81 5.46 -1.19
N PRO A 63 13.92 6.27 -0.57
CA PRO A 63 14.22 7.00 0.65
C PRO A 63 14.60 6.08 1.80
N THR A 64 15.67 6.39 2.53
CA THR A 64 16.17 5.49 3.59
C THR A 64 15.68 5.82 4.99
N GLY A 65 14.85 6.85 5.12
CA GLY A 65 14.12 7.14 6.35
C GLY A 65 12.83 6.33 6.44
N LYS A 66 12.10 6.46 7.55
CA LYS A 66 10.73 5.95 7.67
C LYS A 66 9.82 6.67 6.67
N GLN A 67 9.02 5.91 5.96
CA GLN A 67 7.91 6.36 5.13
C GLN A 67 6.67 6.42 6.02
N PHE A 68 5.81 7.41 5.78
CA PHE A 68 4.48 7.45 6.36
C PHE A 68 3.54 6.63 5.48
N ILE A 69 2.77 5.70 6.06
CA ILE A 69 1.92 4.80 5.29
C ILE A 69 0.45 5.06 5.60
N ILE A 70 -0.32 5.43 4.57
CA ILE A 70 -1.78 5.38 4.60
C ILE A 70 -2.22 4.07 3.96
N GLY A 71 -2.63 3.12 4.80
CA GLY A 71 -3.14 1.81 4.40
C GLY A 71 -4.58 1.89 3.91
N LEU A 72 -4.90 1.22 2.81
CA LEU A 72 -6.27 1.09 2.32
C LEU A 72 -6.86 -0.25 2.73
N PHE A 73 -8.11 -0.24 3.20
CA PHE A 73 -8.84 -1.49 3.42
C PHE A 73 -8.98 -2.25 2.10
N CYS A 74 -8.76 -3.56 2.13
CA CYS A 74 -8.77 -4.38 0.92
C CYS A 74 -9.32 -5.77 1.19
N THR A 75 -10.35 -6.15 0.43
CA THR A 75 -10.93 -7.50 0.47
C THR A 75 -10.37 -8.36 -0.66
N GLU A 76 -10.43 -7.85 -1.89
CA GLU A 76 -9.98 -8.51 -3.10
C GLU A 76 -9.42 -7.47 -4.07
N ASN A 77 -8.55 -7.91 -4.97
CA ASN A 77 -8.02 -7.07 -6.05
C ASN A 77 -8.01 -7.86 -7.36
N PHE A 78 -7.96 -7.15 -8.49
CA PHE A 78 -8.22 -7.71 -9.81
C PHE A 78 -7.04 -7.43 -10.75
N SER A 79 -6.92 -8.24 -11.81
CA SER A 79 -6.12 -7.80 -12.97
C SER A 79 -6.89 -6.75 -13.74
N HIS A 80 -6.20 -5.86 -14.43
CA HIS A 80 -6.88 -4.89 -15.31
C HIS A 80 -7.73 -5.61 -16.38
N ASN A 81 -7.18 -6.70 -16.93
CA ASN A 81 -7.88 -7.55 -17.89
C ASN A 81 -9.11 -8.25 -17.28
N SER A 82 -9.07 -8.64 -16.00
CA SER A 82 -10.22 -9.24 -15.29
C SER A 82 -11.37 -8.25 -15.20
N VAL A 83 -11.09 -6.99 -14.80
CA VAL A 83 -12.11 -5.95 -14.69
C VAL A 83 -12.68 -5.62 -16.07
N LYS A 84 -11.81 -5.43 -17.06
CA LYS A 84 -12.19 -5.24 -18.46
C LYS A 84 -13.13 -6.35 -18.95
N THR A 85 -12.71 -7.61 -18.79
CA THR A 85 -13.49 -8.76 -19.25
C THR A 85 -14.84 -8.83 -18.55
N PHE A 86 -14.91 -8.52 -17.25
CA PHE A 86 -16.17 -8.48 -16.52
C PHE A 86 -17.11 -7.41 -17.09
N ILE A 87 -16.61 -6.18 -17.28
CA ILE A 87 -17.40 -5.05 -17.79
C ILE A 87 -17.90 -5.34 -19.22
N GLU A 88 -17.02 -5.79 -20.11
CA GLU A 88 -17.36 -6.14 -21.50
C GLU A 88 -18.41 -7.24 -21.55
N ARG A 89 -18.28 -8.30 -20.75
CA ARG A 89 -19.24 -9.41 -20.75
C ARG A 89 -20.57 -9.06 -20.11
N LYS A 90 -20.56 -8.21 -19.08
CA LYS A 90 -21.75 -7.88 -18.30
C LYS A 90 -22.62 -6.84 -19.00
N TRP A 91 -21.99 -5.86 -19.66
CA TRP A 91 -22.70 -4.70 -20.24
C TRP A 91 -22.35 -4.41 -21.70
N GLY A 92 -21.41 -5.12 -22.32
CA GLY A 92 -21.00 -4.85 -23.70
C GLY A 92 -20.20 -3.56 -23.87
N LEU A 93 -19.75 -2.93 -22.79
CA LEU A 93 -19.03 -1.66 -22.79
C LEU A 93 -17.54 -1.90 -23.07
N SER A 94 -16.97 -1.07 -23.95
CA SER A 94 -15.53 -0.92 -24.11
C SER A 94 -14.94 -0.10 -22.97
N MET A 95 -13.69 -0.37 -22.59
CA MET A 95 -13.00 0.42 -21.57
C MET A 95 -12.86 1.91 -21.92
N ASN A 96 -12.86 2.26 -23.21
CA ASN A 96 -12.82 3.65 -23.66
C ASN A 96 -14.12 4.42 -23.37
N GLU A 97 -15.23 3.71 -23.11
CA GLU A 97 -16.51 4.31 -22.76
C GLU A 97 -16.66 4.48 -21.24
N VAL A 98 -15.75 3.90 -20.45
CA VAL A 98 -15.82 3.90 -18.99
C VAL A 98 -15.02 5.08 -18.44
N GLU A 99 -15.70 6.00 -17.77
CA GLU A 99 -15.07 7.16 -17.12
C GLU A 99 -14.62 6.83 -15.69
N LYS A 100 -15.38 5.96 -15.00
CA LYS A 100 -15.08 5.61 -13.60
C LYS A 100 -15.67 4.26 -13.22
N VAL A 101 -14.93 3.51 -12.40
CA VAL A 101 -15.42 2.32 -11.70
C VAL A 101 -15.40 2.57 -10.20
N ASN A 102 -16.48 2.22 -9.50
CA ASN A 102 -16.60 2.36 -8.06
C ASN A 102 -17.19 1.09 -7.44
N ILE A 103 -16.71 0.67 -6.27
CA ILE A 103 -17.28 -0.43 -5.49
C ILE A 103 -17.67 0.14 -4.13
N SER A 104 -18.97 0.14 -3.84
CA SER A 104 -19.52 0.60 -2.57
C SER A 104 -20.86 -0.09 -2.28
N GLY A 105 -21.23 -0.23 -1.02
CA GLY A 105 -22.52 -0.83 -0.63
C GLY A 105 -22.77 -2.25 -1.18
N GLY A 106 -21.70 -3.03 -1.40
CA GLY A 106 -21.80 -4.38 -1.98
C GLY A 106 -22.10 -4.43 -3.47
N ARG A 107 -21.97 -3.30 -4.19
CA ARG A 107 -22.19 -3.20 -5.63
C ARG A 107 -20.99 -2.61 -6.33
N ILE A 108 -20.77 -3.03 -7.57
CA ILE A 108 -19.90 -2.36 -8.54
C ILE A 108 -20.76 -1.42 -9.38
N TYR A 109 -20.26 -0.20 -9.58
CA TYR A 109 -20.83 0.85 -10.42
C TYR A 109 -19.82 1.19 -11.52
N VAL A 110 -20.30 1.24 -12.76
CA VAL A 110 -19.53 1.62 -13.94
C VAL A 110 -20.20 2.86 -14.52
N HIS A 111 -19.48 3.97 -14.51
CA HIS A 111 -19.93 5.26 -15.02
C HIS A 111 -19.42 5.44 -16.44
N THR A 112 -20.32 5.81 -17.34
CA THR A 112 -20.03 6.29 -18.69
C THR A 112 -20.46 7.76 -18.80
N ALA A 113 -20.23 8.39 -19.94
CA ALA A 113 -20.69 9.76 -20.19
C ALA A 113 -22.21 9.92 -20.05
N ASP A 114 -22.97 8.87 -20.39
CA ASP A 114 -24.43 8.92 -20.52
C ASP A 114 -25.19 8.18 -19.42
N ASP A 115 -24.59 7.17 -18.77
CA ASP A 115 -25.30 6.30 -17.82
C ASP A 115 -24.40 5.74 -16.70
N VAL A 116 -25.02 5.19 -15.67
CA VAL A 116 -24.37 4.45 -14.58
C VAL A 116 -24.99 3.07 -14.45
N VAL A 117 -24.27 2.05 -14.90
CA VAL A 117 -24.68 0.65 -14.76
C VAL A 117 -24.11 0.04 -13.49
N SER A 118 -24.82 -0.92 -12.88
CA SER A 118 -24.36 -1.56 -11.65
C SER A 118 -24.71 -3.04 -11.52
N ALA A 119 -23.86 -3.79 -10.82
CA ALA A 119 -24.05 -5.21 -10.52
C ALA A 119 -23.67 -5.51 -9.06
N SER A 120 -24.06 -6.69 -8.57
CA SER A 120 -23.61 -7.15 -7.26
C SER A 120 -22.10 -7.42 -7.28
N VAL A 121 -21.38 -7.04 -6.22
CA VAL A 121 -19.94 -7.34 -6.12
C VAL A 121 -19.66 -8.85 -6.09
N VAL A 122 -20.64 -9.66 -5.69
CA VAL A 122 -20.55 -11.13 -5.69
C VAL A 122 -20.34 -11.68 -7.11
N GLU A 123 -20.86 -10.99 -8.13
CA GLU A 123 -20.67 -11.39 -9.53
C GLU A 123 -19.24 -11.09 -10.03
N LEU A 124 -18.54 -10.17 -9.37
CA LEU A 124 -17.16 -9.80 -9.68
C LEU A 124 -16.15 -10.74 -8.99
N THR A 125 -16.48 -11.31 -7.82
CA THR A 125 -15.59 -12.21 -7.06
C THR A 125 -14.95 -13.35 -7.88
N PRO A 126 -15.62 -14.00 -8.86
CA PRO A 126 -14.97 -14.99 -9.73
C PRO A 126 -13.79 -14.45 -10.55
N TYR A 127 -13.74 -13.14 -10.80
CA TYR A 127 -12.69 -12.46 -11.55
C TYR A 127 -11.53 -11.96 -10.67
N ALA A 128 -11.67 -12.07 -9.34
CA ALA A 128 -10.65 -11.67 -8.36
C ALA A 128 -9.40 -12.54 -8.47
N ARG A 129 -8.25 -11.96 -8.15
CA ARG A 129 -6.98 -12.70 -8.16
C ARG A 129 -7.00 -13.78 -7.06
N GLY A 130 -6.62 -15.01 -7.43
CA GLY A 130 -6.65 -16.15 -6.51
C GLY A 130 -5.75 -16.01 -5.28
N ASN A 131 -4.70 -15.19 -5.36
CA ASN A 131 -3.81 -14.84 -4.24
C ASN A 131 -4.51 -14.04 -3.13
N CYS A 132 -5.52 -13.22 -3.44
CA CYS A 132 -6.25 -12.41 -2.46
C CYS A 132 -7.05 -13.29 -1.50
N LYS A 133 -7.49 -14.46 -1.94
CA LYS A 133 -8.17 -15.46 -1.09
C LYS A 133 -7.29 -16.02 0.03
N LEU A 134 -5.97 -15.82 -0.07
CA LEU A 134 -4.99 -16.19 0.94
C LEU A 134 -4.62 -14.99 1.84
N CYS A 135 -5.11 -13.78 1.59
CA CYS A 135 -4.81 -12.61 2.42
C CYS A 135 -5.65 -12.63 3.70
N PRO A 136 -5.04 -12.61 4.90
CA PRO A 136 -5.79 -12.51 6.15
C PRO A 136 -5.91 -11.07 6.67
N ASP A 137 -5.28 -10.09 6.02
CA ASP A 137 -5.25 -8.68 6.43
C ASP A 137 -6.24 -7.85 5.60
N LEU A 138 -7.33 -7.40 6.25
CA LEU A 138 -8.29 -6.47 5.68
C LEU A 138 -7.86 -5.00 5.86
N MET A 139 -7.37 -4.66 7.05
CA MET A 139 -7.26 -3.30 7.55
C MET A 139 -5.86 -2.69 7.41
N ALA A 140 -4.97 -3.31 6.63
CA ALA A 140 -3.61 -2.86 6.40
C ALA A 140 -2.83 -2.64 7.70
N ASP A 141 -2.60 -3.71 8.46
CA ASP A 141 -2.07 -3.64 9.83
C ASP A 141 -0.68 -3.00 9.95
N PHE A 142 0.08 -2.96 8.87
CA PHE A 142 1.44 -2.38 8.83
C PHE A 142 1.46 -0.85 8.63
N ALA A 143 0.30 -0.22 8.47
CA ALA A 143 0.18 1.22 8.20
C ALA A 143 0.32 2.10 9.45
N ASP A 144 0.56 3.40 9.25
CA ASP A 144 0.48 4.41 10.32
C ASP A 144 -0.99 4.82 10.56
N ILE A 145 -1.75 4.96 9.47
CA ILE A 145 -3.19 5.18 9.43
C ILE A 145 -3.80 4.23 8.40
N SER A 146 -4.89 3.56 8.73
CA SER A 146 -5.66 2.78 7.76
C SER A 146 -7.01 3.42 7.46
N VAL A 147 -7.47 3.35 6.20
CA VAL A 147 -8.71 4.00 5.74
C VAL A 147 -9.51 3.05 4.85
N GLY A 148 -10.83 2.97 5.07
CA GLY A 148 -11.73 2.30 4.15
C GLY A 148 -13.21 2.53 4.43
N GLY A 149 -14.07 2.25 3.45
CA GLY A 149 -15.51 2.50 3.58
C GLY A 149 -16.28 1.54 4.51
N VAL A 150 -15.74 0.36 4.80
CA VAL A 150 -16.42 -0.63 5.66
C VAL A 150 -16.41 -0.17 7.12
N GLY A 151 -17.55 -0.30 7.82
CA GLY A 151 -17.71 0.14 9.21
C GLY A 151 -18.09 1.62 9.37
N SER A 152 -18.42 2.31 8.26
CA SER A 152 -18.90 3.69 8.27
C SER A 152 -20.11 3.87 7.36
N ARG A 153 -20.92 4.90 7.66
CA ARG A 153 -22.05 5.29 6.82
C ARG A 153 -21.58 5.87 5.47
N GLY A 154 -22.48 5.88 4.48
CA GLY A 154 -22.19 6.46 3.17
C GLY A 154 -21.68 7.91 3.26
N GLY A 155 -20.61 8.21 2.51
CA GLY A 155 -19.94 9.51 2.53
C GLY A 155 -18.91 9.69 3.65
N TYR A 156 -18.69 8.66 4.48
CA TYR A 156 -17.63 8.58 5.48
C TYR A 156 -16.74 7.36 5.21
N SER A 157 -15.51 7.41 5.73
CA SER A 157 -14.60 6.27 5.82
C SER A 157 -14.35 5.94 7.29
N THR A 158 -14.18 4.66 7.58
CA THR A 158 -13.55 4.23 8.82
C THR A 158 -12.05 4.48 8.74
N VAL A 159 -11.50 5.08 9.78
CA VAL A 159 -10.09 5.36 9.95
C VAL A 159 -9.59 4.64 11.20
N VAL A 160 -8.49 3.90 11.06
CA VAL A 160 -7.80 3.22 12.15
C VAL A 160 -6.47 3.93 12.37
N LEU A 161 -6.28 4.55 13.53
CA LEU A 161 -5.00 5.16 13.92
C LEU A 161 -4.18 4.12 14.66
N ARG A 162 -2.93 3.92 14.22
CA ARG A 162 -2.10 2.81 14.72
C ARG A 162 -0.83 3.31 15.39
N THR A 163 0.00 4.07 14.67
CA THR A 163 1.29 4.54 15.20
C THR A 163 1.16 5.89 15.90
N PRO A 164 2.07 6.22 16.84
CA PRO A 164 2.11 7.56 17.46
C PRO A 164 2.17 8.69 16.43
N GLU A 165 2.94 8.51 15.35
CA GLU A 165 3.02 9.49 14.26
C GLU A 165 1.70 9.61 13.50
N GLY A 166 1.00 8.50 13.26
CA GLY A 166 -0.34 8.47 12.68
C GLY A 166 -1.34 9.23 13.54
N LYS A 167 -1.37 8.96 14.85
CA LYS A 167 -2.23 9.65 15.83
C LYS A 167 -1.97 11.16 15.87
N GLU A 168 -0.69 11.56 15.92
CA GLU A 168 -0.31 12.98 15.93
C GLU A 168 -0.68 13.70 14.63
N PHE A 169 -0.44 13.07 13.47
CA PHE A 169 -0.79 13.61 12.17
C PHE A 169 -2.31 13.80 12.03
N PHE A 170 -3.09 12.80 12.42
CA PHE A 170 -4.55 12.86 12.40
C PHE A 170 -5.10 13.98 13.29
N LYS A 171 -4.57 14.12 14.51
CA LYS A 171 -4.93 15.22 15.42
C LYS A 171 -4.66 16.60 14.80
N LYS A 172 -3.54 16.77 14.10
CA LYS A 172 -3.22 18.01 13.37
C LYS A 172 -4.22 18.27 12.23
N ALA A 173 -4.61 17.23 11.49
CA ALA A 173 -5.60 17.35 10.42
C ALA A 173 -7.00 17.74 10.94
N LEU A 174 -7.42 17.17 12.07
CA LEU A 174 -8.64 17.57 12.78
C LEU A 174 -8.60 19.02 13.24
N ALA A 175 -7.52 19.43 13.92
CA ALA A 175 -7.36 20.80 14.40
C ALA A 175 -7.35 21.83 13.26
N ALA A 176 -6.82 21.44 12.09
CA ALA A 176 -6.83 22.25 10.88
C ALA A 176 -8.19 22.26 10.15
N LYS A 177 -9.19 21.52 10.64
CA LYS A 177 -10.53 21.38 10.04
C LYS A 177 -10.51 20.88 8.59
N VAL A 178 -9.50 20.06 8.24
CA VAL A 178 -9.42 19.41 6.93
C VAL A 178 -10.33 18.18 6.86
N ILE A 179 -10.56 17.56 8.02
CA ILE A 179 -11.44 16.41 8.21
C ILE A 179 -12.40 16.65 9.37
N GLU A 180 -13.53 15.97 9.32
CA GLU A 180 -14.51 15.83 10.40
C GLU A 180 -14.48 14.37 10.85
N ALA A 181 -14.43 14.11 12.17
CA ALA A 181 -14.36 12.76 12.71
C ALA A 181 -15.29 12.56 13.91
N GLU A 182 -15.82 11.34 14.03
CA GLU A 182 -16.55 10.83 15.18
C GLU A 182 -15.87 9.54 15.65
N GLU A 183 -15.68 9.38 16.94
CA GLU A 183 -15.07 8.17 17.49
C GLU A 183 -16.03 6.97 17.40
N LEU A 184 -15.46 5.78 17.17
CA LEU A 184 -16.16 4.50 17.08
C LEU A 184 -15.80 3.67 18.33
N HIS A 185 -16.51 3.85 19.45
CA HIS A 185 -16.28 3.04 20.65
C HIS A 185 -17.33 1.96 20.91
N ASP A 186 -18.61 2.24 20.63
CA ASP A 186 -19.74 1.35 20.97
C ASP A 186 -20.75 1.23 19.81
N LYS A 187 -20.26 1.35 18.58
CA LYS A 187 -21.10 1.33 17.39
C LYS A 187 -21.13 -0.08 16.81
N LYS A 188 -22.32 -0.58 16.48
CA LYS A 188 -22.54 -1.85 15.75
C LYS A 188 -21.64 -1.94 14.51
N GLU A 189 -21.37 -0.81 13.86
CA GLU A 189 -20.50 -0.72 12.69
C GLU A 189 -19.05 -1.15 12.97
N LEU A 190 -18.51 -0.92 14.18
CA LEU A 190 -17.18 -1.37 14.57
C LEU A 190 -17.17 -2.88 14.79
N ASP A 191 -18.18 -3.42 15.49
CA ASP A 191 -18.32 -4.87 15.70
C ASP A 191 -18.44 -5.60 14.35
N ASP A 192 -19.26 -5.09 13.43
CA ASP A 192 -19.42 -5.63 12.09
C ASP A 192 -18.07 -5.62 11.32
N LEU A 193 -17.26 -4.57 11.45
CA LEU A 193 -15.93 -4.48 10.83
C LEU A 193 -14.95 -5.49 11.44
N ILE A 194 -14.88 -5.58 12.77
CA ILE A 194 -14.00 -6.53 13.47
C ILE A 194 -14.41 -7.97 13.16
N GLU A 195 -15.71 -8.27 13.10
CA GLU A 195 -16.20 -9.58 12.69
C GLU A 195 -15.82 -9.89 11.24
N PHE A 196 -15.94 -8.91 10.35
CA PHE A 196 -15.60 -9.07 8.95
C PHE A 196 -14.11 -9.34 8.72
N ASP A 197 -13.22 -8.62 9.41
CA ASP A 197 -11.77 -8.87 9.41
C ASP A 197 -11.46 -10.30 9.90
N LYS A 198 -11.99 -10.68 11.06
CA LYS A 198 -11.84 -12.05 11.60
C LYS A 198 -12.36 -13.12 10.63
N LYS A 199 -13.46 -12.85 9.95
CA LYS A 199 -14.04 -13.76 8.94
C LYS A 199 -13.15 -13.89 7.71
N MET A 200 -12.54 -12.80 7.26
CA MET A 200 -11.57 -12.80 6.16
C MET A 200 -10.33 -13.63 6.54
N SER A 201 -9.76 -13.39 7.72
CA SER A 201 -8.62 -14.15 8.24
C SER A 201 -8.93 -15.66 8.34
N ARG A 202 -10.09 -16.05 8.90
CA ARG A 202 -10.53 -17.46 8.94
C ARG A 202 -10.69 -18.09 7.57
N ARG A 203 -11.27 -17.34 6.60
CA ARG A 203 -11.45 -17.82 5.21
C ARG A 203 -10.10 -18.05 4.53
N SER A 204 -9.14 -17.17 4.75
CA SER A 204 -7.77 -17.32 4.26
C SER A 204 -7.13 -18.61 4.79
N LYS A 205 -7.15 -18.81 6.12
CA LYS A 205 -6.62 -20.03 6.77
C LYS A 205 -7.31 -21.32 6.27
N LYS A 206 -8.63 -21.30 6.04
CA LYS A 206 -9.35 -22.43 5.45
C LYS A 206 -9.02 -22.65 3.97
N SER A 207 -8.76 -21.59 3.21
CA SER A 207 -8.36 -21.70 1.80
C SER A 207 -6.99 -22.37 1.67
N ARG A 208 -6.09 -22.14 2.63
CA ARG A 208 -4.78 -22.80 2.75
C ARG A 208 -4.92 -24.30 2.96
N GLU A 209 -5.70 -24.72 3.95
CA GLU A 209 -5.94 -26.15 4.28
C GLU A 209 -6.40 -26.96 3.06
N LYS A 210 -7.22 -26.35 2.19
CA LYS A 210 -7.73 -26.99 0.97
C LYS A 210 -6.68 -27.18 -0.13
N LYS A 211 -5.62 -26.36 -0.16
CA LYS A 211 -4.64 -26.38 -1.26
C LYS A 211 -3.64 -27.53 -1.14
N GLY A 212 -3.44 -28.10 0.05
CA GLY A 212 -2.62 -29.29 0.25
C GLY A 212 -1.10 -29.09 0.07
N TYR A 213 -0.62 -27.84 -0.03
CA TYR A 213 0.80 -27.48 -0.05
C TYR A 213 1.06 -26.26 0.84
N ALA A 214 2.31 -26.09 1.27
CA ALA A 214 2.73 -25.00 2.17
C ALA A 214 2.57 -23.62 1.51
N ILE A 215 2.05 -22.66 2.27
CA ILE A 215 1.88 -21.27 1.84
C ILE A 215 2.69 -20.42 2.82
N THR A 216 3.99 -20.25 2.52
CA THR A 216 5.01 -19.80 3.47
C THR A 216 4.58 -18.58 4.29
N PHE A 217 4.09 -17.50 3.67
CA PHE A 217 3.70 -16.31 4.43
C PHE A 217 2.51 -16.50 5.38
N LEU A 218 1.61 -17.43 5.05
CA LEU A 218 0.39 -17.67 5.81
C LEU A 218 0.63 -18.72 6.90
N ASP A 219 1.46 -19.72 6.59
CA ASP A 219 1.94 -20.70 7.57
C ASP A 219 2.68 -19.99 8.71
N LYS A 220 3.47 -18.97 8.34
CA LYS A 220 4.26 -18.18 9.28
C LYS A 220 3.60 -16.88 9.74
N TRP A 221 2.29 -16.73 9.52
CA TRP A 221 1.59 -15.47 9.82
C TRP A 221 1.65 -15.10 11.30
N ASP A 222 1.50 -16.10 12.17
CA ASP A 222 1.47 -15.92 13.62
C ASP A 222 2.84 -16.21 14.28
N ASP A 223 3.89 -16.41 13.48
CA ASP A 223 5.22 -16.81 13.96
C ASP A 223 6.03 -15.63 14.52
N GLU A 224 6.95 -15.94 15.43
CA GLU A 224 7.84 -14.99 16.09
C GLU A 224 9.26 -14.96 15.46
N ASP A 225 9.39 -15.39 14.19
CA ASP A 225 10.65 -15.38 13.43
C ASP A 225 11.43 -14.06 13.60
N ASP A 226 12.73 -14.13 13.91
CA ASP A 226 13.59 -12.94 13.95
C ASP A 226 13.87 -12.44 12.51
N PRO A 227 13.52 -11.19 12.17
CA PRO A 227 13.74 -10.65 10.83
C PRO A 227 15.21 -10.66 10.38
N ASN A 228 16.15 -10.44 11.30
CA ASN A 228 17.58 -10.43 10.98
C ASN A 228 18.12 -11.85 10.79
N GLU A 229 17.61 -12.83 11.53
CA GLU A 229 17.92 -14.24 11.29
C GLU A 229 17.40 -14.70 9.92
N PHE A 230 16.16 -14.35 9.57
CA PHE A 230 15.61 -14.58 8.24
C PHE A 230 16.44 -13.93 7.13
N ALA A 231 16.91 -12.69 7.32
CA ALA A 231 17.78 -12.04 6.34
C ALA A 231 19.11 -12.77 6.16
N ARG A 232 19.69 -13.31 7.24
CA ARG A 232 20.92 -14.11 7.18
C ARG A 232 20.69 -15.42 6.42
N SER A 233 19.58 -16.12 6.68
CA SER A 233 19.27 -17.38 5.99
C SER A 233 19.00 -17.18 4.49
N VAL A 234 18.46 -16.03 4.10
CA VAL A 234 18.15 -15.69 2.70
C VAL A 234 19.37 -15.13 1.94
N ASN A 235 20.51 -14.92 2.57
CA ASN A 235 21.68 -14.29 1.95
C ASN A 235 22.77 -15.27 1.48
N GLU A 236 22.48 -16.58 1.44
CA GLU A 236 23.50 -17.60 1.16
C GLU A 236 23.38 -18.26 -0.24
N HIS A 237 22.29 -18.02 -0.99
CA HIS A 237 22.04 -18.66 -2.30
C HIS A 237 21.61 -17.64 -3.39
N ASN A 238 21.53 -18.09 -4.67
CA ASN A 238 21.02 -17.29 -5.81
C ASN A 238 19.47 -17.39 -5.88
N ILE A 239 18.74 -16.36 -5.46
CA ILE A 239 17.37 -16.59 -4.91
C ILE A 239 16.21 -15.93 -5.70
N PHE A 240 16.43 -15.32 -6.88
CA PHE A 240 15.24 -14.97 -7.70
C PHE A 240 14.48 -16.23 -8.14
N THR A 241 15.20 -17.31 -8.44
CA THR A 241 14.60 -18.62 -8.76
C THR A 241 13.77 -19.16 -7.60
N GLU A 242 14.25 -19.06 -6.35
CA GLU A 242 13.46 -19.47 -5.18
C GLU A 242 12.22 -18.57 -4.99
N LEU A 243 12.34 -17.25 -5.21
CA LEU A 243 11.16 -16.39 -5.20
C LEU A 243 10.16 -16.78 -6.30
N GLU A 244 10.66 -17.17 -7.48
CA GLU A 244 9.84 -17.68 -8.57
C GLU A 244 9.11 -18.96 -8.17
N GLU A 245 9.83 -19.95 -7.66
CA GLU A 245 9.30 -21.25 -7.23
C GLU A 245 8.31 -21.09 -6.07
N ASP A 246 8.71 -20.41 -5.00
CA ASP A 246 7.92 -20.33 -3.77
C ASP A 246 6.69 -19.44 -3.91
N VAL A 247 6.78 -18.33 -4.64
CA VAL A 247 5.77 -17.26 -4.62
C VAL A 247 5.12 -17.02 -5.97
N ILE A 248 5.89 -16.95 -7.05
CA ILE A 248 5.36 -16.51 -8.35
C ILE A 248 4.63 -17.66 -9.06
N LEU A 249 5.27 -18.82 -9.18
CA LEU A 249 4.74 -20.01 -9.85
C LEU A 249 3.62 -20.68 -9.05
N THR A 250 3.67 -20.62 -7.73
CA THR A 250 2.57 -21.05 -6.84
C THR A 250 1.38 -20.08 -6.84
N GLY A 251 1.50 -18.94 -7.54
CA GLY A 251 0.42 -17.98 -7.73
C GLY A 251 0.11 -17.13 -6.48
N GLN A 252 1.08 -16.92 -5.61
CA GLN A 252 0.95 -16.10 -4.39
C GLN A 252 1.30 -14.62 -4.61
N CYS A 253 2.13 -14.34 -5.62
CA CYS A 253 2.62 -13.00 -5.95
C CYS A 253 1.50 -11.97 -6.07
N VAL A 254 1.61 -10.84 -5.35
CA VAL A 254 0.61 -9.76 -5.29
C VAL A 254 0.91 -8.60 -6.24
N ASP A 255 1.96 -8.68 -7.05
CA ASP A 255 2.35 -7.61 -7.99
C ASP A 255 2.61 -6.25 -7.31
N CYS A 256 3.23 -6.25 -6.12
CA CYS A 256 3.43 -5.03 -5.35
C CYS A 256 4.60 -4.16 -5.85
N GLY A 257 5.57 -4.73 -6.56
CA GLY A 257 6.76 -4.00 -7.04
C GLY A 257 8.01 -4.11 -6.17
N ALA A 258 7.91 -4.65 -4.95
CA ALA A 258 9.01 -4.61 -3.97
C ALA A 258 10.30 -5.29 -4.45
N CYS A 259 10.19 -6.47 -5.07
CA CYS A 259 11.34 -7.20 -5.62
C CYS A 259 12.10 -6.38 -6.67
N GLY A 260 11.38 -5.70 -7.57
CA GLY A 260 12.01 -4.82 -8.55
C GLY A 260 12.59 -3.56 -7.94
N LEU A 261 11.98 -3.01 -6.89
CA LEU A 261 12.52 -1.82 -6.21
C LEU A 261 13.92 -2.09 -5.64
N VAL A 262 14.09 -3.24 -4.97
CA VAL A 262 15.33 -3.57 -4.27
C VAL A 262 16.40 -4.23 -5.13
N CYS A 263 16.04 -4.69 -6.33
CA CYS A 263 16.99 -5.34 -7.25
C CYS A 263 18.06 -4.33 -7.71
N PRO A 264 19.34 -4.50 -7.30
CA PRO A 264 20.41 -3.56 -7.61
C PRO A 264 20.74 -3.51 -9.11
N ASP A 265 20.52 -4.63 -9.82
CA ASP A 265 20.84 -4.78 -11.24
C ASP A 265 19.65 -4.42 -12.16
N HIS A 266 18.50 -4.00 -11.62
CA HIS A 266 17.27 -3.78 -12.40
C HIS A 266 16.81 -4.98 -13.24
N ASN A 267 17.13 -6.20 -12.81
CA ASN A 267 16.87 -7.44 -13.53
C ASN A 267 15.42 -7.96 -13.44
N ILE A 268 14.50 -7.21 -12.83
CA ILE A 268 13.11 -7.63 -12.64
C ILE A 268 12.18 -6.66 -13.36
N ARG A 269 11.46 -7.16 -14.36
CA ARG A 269 10.42 -6.44 -15.11
C ARG A 269 9.03 -6.93 -14.69
N PHE A 270 8.04 -6.06 -14.74
CA PHE A 270 6.65 -6.42 -14.44
C PHE A 270 5.80 -6.41 -15.71
N GLU A 271 5.16 -7.53 -16.01
CA GLU A 271 4.27 -7.70 -17.14
C GLU A 271 3.08 -8.56 -16.73
N ASN A 272 1.89 -8.32 -17.29
CA ASN A 272 0.69 -9.13 -17.00
C ASN A 272 0.47 -9.41 -15.51
N ASP A 273 0.67 -8.38 -14.68
CA ASP A 273 0.51 -8.40 -13.23
C ASP A 273 1.41 -9.39 -12.48
N ARG A 274 2.62 -9.65 -13.01
CA ARG A 274 3.65 -10.50 -12.41
C ARG A 274 5.08 -9.99 -12.73
N PRO A 275 6.04 -10.22 -11.81
CA PRO A 275 7.46 -10.00 -12.09
C PRO A 275 8.06 -11.13 -12.94
N TYR A 276 9.05 -10.77 -13.77
CA TYR A 276 9.87 -11.67 -14.57
C TYR A 276 11.33 -11.24 -14.52
N GLY A 277 12.24 -12.21 -14.41
CA GLY A 277 13.68 -11.97 -14.56
C GLY A 277 14.03 -11.72 -16.04
N ILE A 278 14.70 -10.61 -16.35
CA ILE A 278 15.12 -10.30 -17.73
C ILE A 278 16.55 -10.78 -18.05
N ASN A 279 17.38 -10.91 -17.02
CA ASN A 279 18.74 -11.46 -17.12
C ASN A 279 18.98 -12.44 -15.98
N ARG A 280 20.01 -13.28 -16.14
CA ARG A 280 20.49 -14.16 -15.07
C ARG A 280 20.97 -13.29 -13.89
N CYS A 281 20.60 -13.69 -12.68
CA CYS A 281 21.18 -13.08 -11.47
C CYS A 281 22.71 -13.26 -11.49
N PRO A 282 23.48 -12.30 -10.96
CA PRO A 282 24.93 -12.46 -10.88
C PRO A 282 25.28 -13.72 -10.07
N ASP A 283 26.43 -14.35 -10.35
CA ASP A 283 26.89 -15.59 -9.69
C ASP A 283 27.41 -15.32 -8.26
N VAL A 284 26.56 -14.71 -7.43
CA VAL A 284 26.86 -14.33 -6.06
C VAL A 284 25.62 -14.38 -5.17
N PRO A 285 25.79 -14.69 -3.87
CA PRO A 285 24.67 -14.71 -2.96
C PRO A 285 23.91 -13.38 -2.98
N CYS A 286 22.62 -13.45 -3.30
CA CYS A 286 21.72 -12.31 -3.38
C CYS A 286 20.29 -12.80 -3.16
N GLY A 287 19.63 -12.25 -2.13
CA GLY A 287 18.28 -12.62 -1.73
C GLY A 287 17.33 -11.43 -1.55
N TYR A 288 17.67 -10.26 -2.11
CA TYR A 288 16.99 -8.99 -1.76
C TYR A 288 15.50 -9.04 -2.09
N CYS A 289 15.17 -9.55 -3.28
CA CYS A 289 13.80 -9.71 -3.74
C CYS A 289 12.98 -10.64 -2.85
N TYR A 290 13.59 -11.71 -2.34
CA TYR A 290 12.95 -12.67 -1.44
C TYR A 290 12.81 -12.10 -0.03
N MET A 291 13.84 -11.41 0.46
CA MET A 291 13.83 -10.74 1.76
C MET A 291 12.67 -9.77 1.88
N VAL A 292 12.41 -8.95 0.87
CA VAL A 292 11.34 -7.91 0.93
C VAL A 292 9.97 -8.36 0.45
N CYS A 293 9.85 -9.57 -0.11
CA CYS A 293 8.57 -10.06 -0.60
C CYS A 293 7.58 -10.24 0.57
N PRO A 294 6.38 -9.64 0.55
CA PRO A 294 5.39 -9.82 1.62
C PRO A 294 4.78 -11.23 1.65
N ARG A 295 5.12 -12.08 0.66
CA ARG A 295 4.63 -13.45 0.50
C ARG A 295 5.67 -14.52 0.82
N THR A 296 6.86 -14.15 1.25
CA THR A 296 7.86 -15.09 1.79
C THR A 296 7.73 -15.19 3.31
N GLN A 297 7.73 -14.04 3.99
CA GLN A 297 7.45 -13.90 5.42
C GLN A 297 6.79 -12.54 5.67
N SER A 298 5.69 -12.53 6.43
CA SER A 298 4.92 -11.34 6.75
C SER A 298 5.49 -10.55 7.92
N PHE A 299 6.07 -11.22 8.92
CA PHE A 299 6.49 -10.61 10.19
C PHE A 299 5.35 -9.80 10.86
N HIS A 300 4.13 -10.33 10.82
CA HIS A 300 2.96 -9.68 11.41
C HIS A 300 3.16 -9.44 12.91
N LYS A 301 3.64 -10.43 13.67
CA LYS A 301 3.89 -10.29 15.11
C LYS A 301 4.92 -9.20 15.47
N GLN A 302 5.87 -8.94 14.58
CA GLN A 302 6.97 -8.01 14.83
C GLN A 302 6.62 -6.58 14.41
N TRP A 303 5.86 -6.40 13.33
CA TRP A 303 5.71 -5.09 12.67
C TRP A 303 4.27 -4.67 12.39
N ALA A 304 3.27 -5.51 12.66
CA ALA A 304 1.88 -5.08 12.59
C ALA A 304 1.57 -4.16 13.77
N ASN A 305 0.91 -3.04 13.51
CA ASN A 305 0.50 -2.09 14.54
C ASN A 305 -0.95 -2.38 14.92
N THR A 306 -1.16 -3.49 15.64
CA THR A 306 -2.49 -3.97 16.05
C THR A 306 -2.85 -3.61 17.50
N ASP A 307 -1.86 -3.19 18.28
CA ASP A 307 -2.06 -2.78 19.68
C ASP A 307 -2.36 -1.27 19.77
N ASP A 308 -3.15 -0.87 20.77
CA ASP A 308 -3.50 0.54 21.03
C ASP A 308 -4.06 1.29 19.80
N VAL A 309 -4.95 0.63 19.05
CA VAL A 309 -5.59 1.22 17.87
C VAL A 309 -6.83 2.05 18.23
N GLU A 310 -7.01 3.17 17.55
CA GLU A 310 -8.19 4.03 17.70
C GLU A 310 -9.02 4.03 16.41
N PHE A 311 -10.35 3.93 16.54
CA PHE A 311 -11.27 3.87 15.42
C PHE A 311 -12.12 5.13 15.32
N TYR A 312 -12.19 5.71 14.12
CA TYR A 312 -12.99 6.89 13.83
C TYR A 312 -13.79 6.71 12.55
N SER A 313 -15.00 7.28 12.50
CA SER A 313 -15.72 7.55 11.25
C SER A 313 -15.40 8.96 10.80
N VAL A 314 -14.86 9.11 9.59
CA VAL A 314 -14.21 10.34 9.13
C VAL A 314 -14.67 10.72 7.73
N ARG A 315 -14.79 12.02 7.47
CA ARG A 315 -14.96 12.57 6.12
C ARG A 315 -14.08 13.79 5.92
N ALA A 316 -13.73 14.11 4.67
CA ALA A 316 -13.14 15.40 4.34
C ALA A 316 -14.15 16.53 4.58
N ALA A 317 -13.70 17.63 5.17
CA ALA A 317 -14.55 18.81 5.38
C ALA A 317 -14.96 19.47 4.05
N ARG A 318 -14.14 19.30 3.00
CA ARG A 318 -14.43 19.70 1.63
C ARG A 318 -14.32 18.50 0.71
N VAL A 319 -15.46 17.96 0.31
CA VAL A 319 -15.55 16.84 -0.61
C VAL A 319 -15.50 17.38 -2.04
N SER A 320 -14.39 17.16 -2.76
CA SER A 320 -14.32 17.42 -4.20
C SER A 320 -15.05 16.32 -4.98
N GLY A 321 -15.53 16.63 -6.18
CA GLY A 321 -16.08 15.61 -7.09
C GLY A 321 -15.08 14.47 -7.35
N GLY A 322 -15.58 13.25 -7.55
CA GLY A 322 -14.75 12.10 -7.94
C GLY A 322 -14.10 11.32 -6.80
N VAL A 323 -14.10 11.81 -5.56
CA VAL A 323 -13.48 11.10 -4.41
C VAL A 323 -14.28 9.87 -3.97
N GLN A 324 -13.62 8.97 -3.26
CA GLN A 324 -14.25 7.78 -2.67
C GLN A 324 -14.42 7.92 -1.15
N ASP A 325 -15.53 7.37 -0.64
CA ASP A 325 -15.80 7.16 0.78
C ASP A 325 -15.48 8.39 1.66
N GLY A 326 -15.92 9.57 1.21
CA GLY A 326 -15.73 10.82 1.95
C GLY A 326 -14.40 11.55 1.71
N GLY A 327 -13.53 11.08 0.81
CA GLY A 327 -12.34 11.82 0.35
C GLY A 327 -11.22 11.98 1.38
N VAL A 328 -11.23 11.16 2.44
CA VAL A 328 -10.30 11.25 3.57
C VAL A 328 -8.84 11.13 3.14
N VAL A 329 -8.51 10.15 2.29
CA VAL A 329 -7.13 9.94 1.82
C VAL A 329 -6.60 11.17 1.08
N SER A 330 -7.33 11.66 0.08
CA SER A 330 -6.93 12.85 -0.69
C SER A 330 -6.80 14.09 0.19
N ALA A 331 -7.68 14.26 1.19
CA ALA A 331 -7.62 15.36 2.14
C ALA A 331 -6.38 15.29 3.04
N LEU A 332 -6.05 14.10 3.57
CA LEU A 332 -4.85 13.88 4.38
C LEU A 332 -3.56 14.09 3.57
N LEU A 333 -3.48 13.54 2.35
CA LEU A 333 -2.31 13.73 1.48
C LEU A 333 -2.09 15.21 1.13
N THR A 334 -3.17 15.91 0.75
CA THR A 334 -3.12 17.34 0.45
C THR A 334 -2.65 18.14 1.64
N PHE A 335 -3.21 17.88 2.83
CA PHE A 335 -2.80 18.53 4.06
C PHE A 335 -1.33 18.26 4.40
N GLY A 336 -0.87 17.03 4.25
CA GLY A 336 0.52 16.65 4.51
C GLY A 336 1.52 17.36 3.59
N LEU A 337 1.19 17.50 2.31
CA LEU A 337 2.01 18.25 1.34
C LEU A 337 1.99 19.76 1.62
N GLU A 338 0.80 20.36 1.81
CA GLU A 338 0.65 21.81 2.06
C GLU A 338 1.30 22.27 3.37
N ARG A 339 1.43 21.38 4.35
CA ARG A 339 2.10 21.65 5.63
C ARG A 339 3.56 21.20 5.67
N GLU A 340 4.13 20.82 4.52
CA GLU A 340 5.50 20.30 4.39
C GLU A 340 5.79 19.13 5.35
N MET A 341 4.76 18.36 5.71
CA MET A 341 4.90 17.16 6.53
C MET A 341 5.40 15.98 5.69
N PHE A 342 5.09 15.99 4.39
CA PHE A 342 5.63 15.05 3.41
C PHE A 342 6.37 15.82 2.32
N GLU A 343 7.55 15.37 1.91
CA GLU A 343 8.23 15.96 0.73
C GLU A 343 7.55 15.50 -0.57
N THR A 344 7.07 14.25 -0.61
CA THR A 344 6.36 13.64 -1.72
C THR A 344 5.28 12.68 -1.22
N VAL A 345 4.37 12.29 -2.10
CA VAL A 345 3.41 11.19 -1.87
C VAL A 345 3.51 10.19 -3.01
N THR A 346 3.36 8.90 -2.71
CA THR A 346 3.29 7.82 -3.70
C THR A 346 1.87 7.26 -3.74
N ILE A 347 1.22 7.39 -4.89
CA ILE A 347 -0.20 7.06 -5.10
C ILE A 347 -0.39 6.34 -6.44
N ASN A 348 -1.58 5.75 -6.64
CA ASN A 348 -1.97 5.20 -7.94
C ASN A 348 -2.88 6.19 -8.68
N THR A 349 -2.50 6.52 -9.92
CA THR A 349 -3.35 7.13 -10.94
C THR A 349 -3.82 6.06 -11.93
N SER A 350 -4.48 6.45 -13.01
CA SER A 350 -4.82 5.59 -14.13
C SER A 350 -4.43 6.25 -15.46
N ASP A 351 -4.22 5.45 -16.50
CA ASP A 351 -4.22 5.96 -17.87
C ASP A 351 -5.63 6.02 -18.47
N ASP A 352 -5.72 6.43 -19.73
CA ASP A 352 -6.97 6.60 -20.47
C ASP A 352 -7.81 5.31 -20.57
N ALA A 353 -7.18 4.14 -20.43
CA ALA A 353 -7.87 2.85 -20.40
C ALA A 353 -8.28 2.44 -18.98
N LEU A 354 -8.17 3.33 -17.99
CA LEU A 354 -8.32 3.07 -16.56
C LEU A 354 -7.32 2.05 -16.00
N LYS A 355 -6.21 1.80 -16.69
CA LYS A 355 -5.16 0.92 -16.18
C LYS A 355 -4.36 1.65 -15.09
N PRO A 356 -4.26 1.08 -13.88
CA PRO A 356 -3.56 1.77 -12.79
C PRO A 356 -2.08 1.96 -13.07
N LYS A 357 -1.57 3.15 -12.75
CA LYS A 357 -0.16 3.52 -12.82
C LYS A 357 0.27 4.13 -11.50
N VAL A 358 1.44 3.76 -11.02
CA VAL A 358 2.03 4.39 -9.85
C VAL A 358 2.61 5.77 -10.21
N MET A 359 2.44 6.73 -9.32
CA MET A 359 2.96 8.08 -9.44
C MET A 359 3.49 8.54 -8.10
N THR A 360 4.65 9.19 -8.12
CA THR A 360 5.19 9.92 -6.98
C THR A 360 5.24 11.39 -7.30
N THR A 361 4.66 12.21 -6.44
CA THR A 361 4.46 13.64 -6.70
C THR A 361 4.46 14.46 -5.42
N ASN A 362 4.72 15.76 -5.55
CA ASN A 362 4.47 16.76 -4.53
C ASN A 362 3.41 17.81 -4.97
N ASP A 363 2.78 17.61 -6.13
CA ASP A 363 1.73 18.49 -6.65
C ASP A 363 0.35 18.03 -6.16
N VAL A 364 -0.28 18.87 -5.33
CA VAL A 364 -1.64 18.67 -4.80
C VAL A 364 -2.68 18.49 -5.92
N ARG A 365 -2.49 19.10 -7.09
CA ARG A 365 -3.42 18.94 -8.23
C ARG A 365 -3.42 17.50 -8.73
N GLN A 366 -2.23 16.91 -8.89
CA GLN A 366 -2.07 15.51 -9.30
C GLN A 366 -2.66 14.54 -8.26
N VAL A 367 -2.59 14.88 -6.97
CA VAL A 367 -3.24 14.10 -5.90
C VAL A 367 -4.78 14.11 -6.04
N ARG A 368 -5.36 15.26 -6.41
CA ARG A 368 -6.81 15.39 -6.62
C ARG A 368 -7.29 14.69 -7.89
N GLU A 369 -6.53 14.80 -8.98
CA GLU A 369 -6.80 14.10 -10.24
C GLU A 369 -6.73 12.58 -10.07
N ALA A 370 -5.78 12.09 -9.27
CA ALA A 370 -5.65 10.68 -8.94
C ALA A 370 -6.63 10.19 -7.86
N ALA A 371 -7.66 10.96 -7.47
CA ALA A 371 -8.64 10.53 -6.47
C ALA A 371 -9.49 9.32 -6.95
N GLY A 372 -10.11 8.62 -5.99
CA GLY A 372 -10.94 7.43 -6.23
C GLY A 372 -10.13 6.12 -6.23
N SER A 373 -10.77 4.97 -5.94
CA SER A 373 -10.06 3.69 -5.94
C SER A 373 -9.76 3.17 -7.33
N LYS A 374 -8.66 2.42 -7.36
CA LYS A 374 -8.23 1.62 -8.49
C LYS A 374 -8.34 0.17 -8.05
N TYR A 375 -9.32 -0.54 -8.57
CA TYR A 375 -9.60 -1.94 -8.24
C TYR A 375 -8.78 -2.91 -9.10
N SER A 376 -7.66 -2.46 -9.65
CA SER A 376 -6.72 -3.33 -10.34
C SER A 376 -5.34 -3.13 -9.77
N VAL A 377 -4.53 -4.18 -9.83
CA VAL A 377 -3.17 -4.14 -9.29
C VAL A 377 -2.25 -3.27 -10.12
N SER A 378 -1.26 -2.71 -9.43
CA SER A 378 -0.09 -2.08 -10.02
C SER A 378 1.08 -2.24 -9.06
N PRO A 379 2.33 -2.20 -9.55
CA PRO A 379 3.52 -2.34 -8.73
C PRO A 379 3.82 -1.04 -7.94
N SER A 380 2.90 -0.62 -7.08
CA SER A 380 2.93 0.67 -6.37
C SER A 380 4.20 0.90 -5.55
N VAL A 381 4.82 -0.15 -5.00
CA VAL A 381 6.05 -0.04 -4.23
C VAL A 381 7.23 0.46 -5.10
N LEU A 382 7.21 0.22 -6.42
CA LEU A 382 8.21 0.80 -7.33
C LEU A 382 8.19 2.33 -7.36
N GLY A 383 7.05 2.94 -7.03
CA GLY A 383 6.90 4.39 -6.97
C GLY A 383 7.88 5.05 -6.00
N LEU A 384 8.31 4.35 -4.95
CA LEU A 384 9.30 4.86 -4.01
C LEU A 384 10.63 5.25 -4.68
N ARG A 385 10.93 4.78 -5.91
CA ARG A 385 12.07 5.28 -6.69
C ARG A 385 11.99 6.79 -6.97
N GLY A 386 10.79 7.31 -7.22
CA GLY A 386 10.54 8.72 -7.49
C GLY A 386 10.54 9.61 -6.26
N ALA A 387 10.61 9.03 -5.05
CA ALA A 387 10.62 9.77 -3.79
C ALA A 387 12.05 10.11 -3.31
N ARG A 388 13.07 9.72 -4.08
CA ARG A 388 14.48 9.76 -3.69
C ARG A 388 15.08 11.16 -3.68
#